data_AF-A0A0D0DGQ1-F1
#
_entry.id   AF-A0A0D0DGQ1-F1
#
_cell.length_a   1.000
_cell.length_b   1.000
_cell.length_c   1.000
_cell.angle_alpha   90.00
_cell.angle_beta   90.00
_cell.angle_gamma   90.00
#
_symmetry.space_group_name_H-M   'P 1'
#
loop_
_entity.id
_entity.type
_entity.pdbx_description
1 polymer ?
#
loop_
_entity_poly.entity_id
_entity_poly.type
_entity_poly.pdbx_seq_one_letter_code
_entity_poly.pdbx_strand_id
1 'polypeptide(L)'
;LCKLAFKIIHFMTIILQAWQKNLSECHMTVSFMPRDVATHWNSTFDMLEYALKHWRAVNVVTQQHEPGLRKFELSYNEWLVILKHATLFFSCSMQNLATVIPAMDHIDKQLTMYACNKKYL
;
A
#
# COMPACT_ATOMS: atom_id res chain seq x y z
N LEU A 1 -2.91 2.86 0.05
CA LEU A 1 -2.10 1.78 0.66
C LEU A 1 -1.56 2.16 2.06
N CYS A 2 -0.86 3.29 2.27
CA CYS A 2 -0.36 3.67 3.60
C CYS A 2 -1.46 3.74 4.68
N LYS A 3 -2.62 4.31 4.32
CA LYS A 3 -3.80 4.36 5.21
C LYS A 3 -4.42 2.99 5.49
N LEU A 4 -4.34 2.07 4.53
CA LEU A 4 -4.80 0.69 4.70
C LEU A 4 -3.85 -0.07 5.63
N ALA A 5 -2.54 -0.01 5.40
CA ALA A 5 -1.52 -0.59 6.26
C ALA A 5 -1.63 -0.07 7.70
N PHE A 6 -1.77 1.26 7.86
CA PHE A 6 -1.99 1.88 9.17
C PHE A 6 -3.27 1.34 9.83
N LYS A 7 -4.37 1.20 9.08
CA LYS A 7 -5.61 0.69 9.63
C LYS A 7 -5.54 -0.80 9.96
N ILE A 8 -4.86 -1.64 9.17
CA ILE A 8 -4.67 -3.06 9.48
C ILE A 8 -3.82 -3.25 10.75
N ILE A 9 -2.80 -2.41 10.94
CA ILE A 9 -1.90 -2.51 12.11
C ILE A 9 -2.54 -1.89 13.38
N HIS A 10 -3.22 -0.75 13.26
CA HIS A 10 -3.66 0.05 14.41
C HIS A 10 -5.14 -0.08 14.78
N PHE A 11 -5.99 -0.66 13.92
CA PHE A 11 -7.38 -0.96 14.32
C PHE A 11 -7.48 -2.32 15.03
N MET A 12 -8.58 -2.47 15.79
CA MET A 12 -8.98 -3.63 16.59
C MET A 12 -8.51 -4.99 16.04
N THR A 13 -8.18 -5.90 16.97
CA THR A 13 -7.77 -7.30 16.75
C THR A 13 -8.55 -8.02 15.64
N ILE A 14 -9.83 -7.68 15.44
CA ILE A 14 -10.71 -8.22 14.40
C ILE A 14 -10.15 -7.98 12.98
N ILE A 15 -9.71 -6.76 12.65
CA ILE A 15 -9.21 -6.44 11.30
C ILE A 15 -7.89 -7.16 11.03
N LEU A 16 -7.02 -7.23 12.05
CA LEU A 16 -5.76 -7.95 11.94
C LEU A 16 -5.99 -9.46 11.77
N GLN A 17 -6.93 -10.03 12.52
CA GLN A 17 -7.32 -11.44 12.38
C GLN A 17 -7.93 -11.73 11.00
N ALA A 18 -8.79 -10.85 10.49
CA ALA A 18 -9.34 -10.96 9.15
C ALA A 18 -8.23 -10.89 8.07
N TRP A 19 -7.25 -10.00 8.24
CA TRP A 19 -6.08 -9.94 7.35
C TRP A 19 -5.27 -11.24 7.36
N GLN A 20 -4.91 -11.75 8.55
CA GLN A 20 -4.14 -12.99 8.68
C GLN A 20 -4.90 -14.20 8.14
N LYS A 21 -6.22 -14.26 8.36
CA LYS A 21 -7.10 -15.30 7.80
C LYS A 21 -7.12 -15.26 6.27
N ASN A 22 -7.28 -14.08 5.68
CA ASN A 22 -7.27 -13.90 4.22
C ASN A 22 -5.91 -14.28 3.61
N LEU A 23 -4.80 -13.98 4.29
CA LEU A 23 -3.47 -14.43 3.85
C LEU A 23 -3.36 -15.96 3.82
N SER A 24 -3.82 -16.63 4.88
CA SER A 24 -3.86 -18.10 4.95
C SER A 24 -4.74 -18.70 3.85
N GLU A 25 -5.94 -18.14 3.61
CA GLU A 25 -6.85 -18.58 2.54
C GLU A 25 -6.28 -18.35 1.13
N CYS A 26 -5.45 -17.32 0.96
CA CYS A 26 -4.73 -17.07 -0.29
C CYS A 26 -3.43 -17.89 -0.43
N HIS A 27 -3.13 -18.80 0.50
CA HIS A 27 -1.88 -19.56 0.58
C HIS A 27 -0.62 -18.67 0.59
N MET A 28 -0.71 -17.48 1.17
CA MET A 28 0.39 -16.53 1.31
C MET A 28 1.00 -16.61 2.72
N THR A 29 2.25 -16.18 2.86
CA THR A 29 2.91 -16.12 4.17
C THR A 29 2.22 -15.10 5.07
N VAL A 30 1.68 -15.58 6.19
CA VAL A 30 1.05 -14.73 7.21
C VAL A 30 2.07 -13.72 7.72
N SER A 31 1.82 -12.45 7.44
CA SER A 31 2.72 -11.35 7.77
C SER A 31 1.94 -10.05 7.93
N PHE A 32 2.54 -9.07 8.60
CA PHE A 32 1.98 -7.74 8.69
C PHE A 32 2.32 -6.96 7.42
N MET A 33 1.37 -6.15 6.95
CA MET A 33 1.66 -5.20 5.89
C MET A 33 2.70 -4.17 6.39
N PRO A 34 3.83 -3.98 5.69
CA PRO A 34 4.81 -2.98 6.06
C PRO A 34 4.17 -1.60 6.15
N ARG A 35 4.55 -0.84 7.17
CA ARG A 35 4.10 0.54 7.32
C ARG A 35 5.09 1.46 6.61
N ASP A 36 4.53 2.47 5.97
CA ASP A 36 5.30 3.60 5.51
C ASP A 36 5.80 4.45 6.71
N VAL A 37 7.12 4.64 6.80
CA VAL A 37 7.82 5.29 7.90
C VAL A 37 8.66 6.41 7.33
N ALA A 38 8.27 7.66 7.58
CA ALA A 38 8.90 8.85 6.98
C ALA A 38 10.42 8.94 7.19
N THR A 39 10.97 8.32 8.23
CA THR A 39 12.42 8.31 8.52
C THR A 39 13.17 7.19 7.81
N HIS A 40 12.49 6.28 7.11
CA HIS A 40 13.09 5.16 6.41
C HIS A 40 12.86 5.30 4.91
N TRP A 41 13.93 5.61 4.16
CA TRP A 41 13.85 5.98 2.74
C TRP A 41 13.25 4.92 1.83
N ASN A 42 13.25 3.65 2.25
CA ASN A 42 12.69 2.55 1.48
C ASN A 42 11.31 2.11 1.99
N SER A 43 10.70 2.75 2.99
CA SER A 43 9.44 2.25 3.55
C SER A 43 8.27 2.26 2.55
N THR A 44 8.22 3.28 1.69
CA THR A 44 7.21 3.35 0.62
C THR A 44 7.45 2.27 -0.42
N PHE A 45 8.73 2.00 -0.73
CA PHE A 45 9.15 0.91 -1.61
C PHE A 45 8.73 -0.44 -1.05
N ASP A 46 9.09 -0.74 0.21
CA ASP A 46 8.81 -2.01 0.87
C ASP A 46 7.30 -2.25 0.98
N MET A 47 6.52 -1.20 1.27
CA MET A 47 5.06 -1.28 1.33
C MET A 47 4.44 -1.55 -0.05
N LEU A 48 4.91 -0.89 -1.11
CA LEU A 48 4.40 -1.13 -2.47
C LEU A 48 4.76 -2.52 -2.97
N GLU A 49 6.01 -2.95 -2.77
CA GLU A 49 6.46 -4.28 -3.13
C GLU A 49 5.63 -5.35 -2.42
N TYR A 50 5.41 -5.16 -1.11
CA TYR A 50 4.57 -6.06 -0.33
C TYR A 50 3.11 -6.07 -0.81
N ALA A 51 2.52 -4.89 -1.09
CA ALA A 51 1.14 -4.77 -1.56
C ALA A 51 0.93 -5.47 -2.91
N LEU A 52 1.94 -5.42 -3.80
CA LEU A 52 1.92 -6.11 -5.09
C LEU A 52 2.06 -7.63 -4.91
N LYS A 53 2.97 -8.09 -4.05
CA LYS A 53 3.12 -9.52 -3.71
C LYS A 53 1.84 -10.10 -3.11
N HIS A 54 1.12 -9.31 -2.32
CA HIS A 54 -0.10 -9.71 -1.60
C HIS A 54 -1.38 -9.12 -2.21
N TRP A 55 -1.36 -8.72 -3.50
CA TRP A 55 -2.45 -7.97 -4.12
C TRP A 55 -3.81 -8.67 -4.00
N ARG A 56 -3.83 -10.01 -4.11
CA ARG A 56 -5.04 -10.82 -3.97
C ARG A 56 -5.65 -10.70 -2.58
N ALA A 57 -4.82 -10.78 -1.54
CA ALA A 57 -5.26 -10.60 -0.16
C ALA A 57 -5.71 -9.16 0.13
N VAL A 58 -5.01 -8.16 -0.43
CA VAL A 58 -5.42 -6.75 -0.35
C VAL A 58 -6.78 -6.53 -1.02
N ASN A 59 -7.01 -7.15 -2.17
CA ASN A 59 -8.28 -7.02 -2.86
C ASN A 59 -9.41 -7.71 -2.08
N VAL A 60 -9.18 -8.92 -1.57
CA VAL A 60 -10.17 -9.65 -0.76
C VAL A 60 -10.52 -8.89 0.52
N VAL A 61 -9.53 -8.39 1.28
CA VAL A 61 -9.79 -7.69 2.56
C VAL A 61 -10.49 -6.34 2.37
N THR A 62 -10.28 -5.68 1.22
CA THR A 62 -10.95 -4.41 0.90
C THR A 62 -12.35 -4.63 0.32
N GLN A 63 -12.60 -5.76 -0.35
CA GLN A 63 -13.91 -6.17 -0.83
C GLN A 63 -14.79 -6.81 0.25
N GLN A 64 -14.19 -7.44 1.26
CA GLN A 64 -14.93 -7.99 2.38
C GLN A 64 -15.61 -6.89 3.20
N HIS A 65 -16.81 -7.19 3.68
CA HIS A 65 -17.73 -6.30 4.40
C HIS A 65 -17.22 -5.85 5.80
N GLU A 66 -15.92 -5.85 6.04
CA GLU A 66 -15.32 -5.36 7.27
C GLU A 66 -15.53 -3.83 7.38
N PRO A 67 -16.06 -3.32 8.51
CA PRO A 67 -16.54 -1.96 8.62
C PRO A 67 -15.43 -0.94 8.34
N GLY A 68 -15.56 -0.27 7.20
CA GLY A 68 -14.71 0.86 6.79
C GLY A 68 -13.39 0.50 6.11
N LEU A 69 -13.23 -0.72 5.60
CA LEU A 69 -12.13 -1.08 4.69
C LEU A 69 -12.47 -0.90 3.21
N ARG A 70 -13.77 -0.96 2.86
CA ARG A 70 -14.26 -0.77 1.47
C ARG A 70 -13.82 0.53 0.80
N LYS A 71 -13.65 1.61 1.57
CA LYS A 71 -13.14 2.88 1.05
C LYS A 71 -11.69 2.83 0.55
N PHE A 72 -10.99 1.73 0.81
CA PHE A 72 -9.64 1.48 0.31
C PHE A 72 -9.62 0.44 -0.82
N GLU A 73 -10.78 0.01 -1.30
CA GLU A 73 -10.90 -0.80 -2.51
C GLU A 73 -10.29 -0.02 -3.67
N LEU A 74 -9.39 -0.69 -4.40
CA LEU A 74 -8.75 -0.14 -5.59
C LEU A 74 -9.32 -0.85 -6.80
N SER A 75 -9.81 -0.07 -7.77
CA SER A 75 -10.23 -0.59 -9.06
C SER A 75 -9.04 -1.16 -9.83
N TYR A 76 -9.33 -2.02 -10.82
CA TYR A 76 -8.30 -2.58 -11.71
C TYR A 76 -7.44 -1.49 -12.38
N ASN A 77 -8.07 -0.37 -12.78
CA ASN A 77 -7.36 0.75 -13.40
C ASN A 77 -6.42 1.46 -12.41
N GLU A 78 -6.83 1.65 -11.15
CA GLU A 78 -5.97 2.24 -10.13
C GLU A 78 -4.80 1.32 -9.81
N TRP A 79 -5.02 0.00 -9.75
CA TRP A 79 -3.95 -0.98 -9.64
C TRP A 79 -2.97 -0.91 -10.81
N LEU A 80 -3.47 -0.78 -12.04
CA LEU A 80 -2.64 -0.66 -13.24
C LEU A 80 -1.77 0.61 -13.18
N VAL A 81 -2.33 1.73 -12.72
CA VAL A 81 -1.60 3.00 -12.56
C VAL A 81 -0.54 2.87 -11.46
N ILE A 82 -0.86 2.26 -10.32
CA ILE A 82 0.09 2.01 -9.24
C ILE A 82 1.22 1.10 -9.73
N LEU A 83 0.89 0.02 -10.43
CA LEU A 83 1.87 -0.91 -10.98
C LEU A 83 2.77 -0.21 -12.00
N LYS A 84 2.20 0.58 -12.92
CA LYS A 84 2.97 1.35 -13.90
C LYS A 84 3.92 2.34 -13.23
N HIS A 85 3.45 3.08 -12.23
CA HIS A 85 4.30 4.00 -11.48
C HIS A 85 5.38 3.27 -10.68
N ALA A 86 5.05 2.14 -10.04
CA ALA A 86 5.99 1.32 -9.31
C ALA A 86 7.05 0.74 -10.27
N THR A 87 6.66 0.16 -11.39
CA THR A 87 7.58 -0.36 -12.42
C THR A 87 8.46 0.74 -13.01
N LEU A 88 7.91 1.91 -13.31
CA LEU A 88 8.69 3.05 -13.81
C LEU A 88 9.68 3.53 -12.75
N PHE A 89 9.25 3.63 -11.51
CA PHE A 89 10.10 3.95 -10.37
C PHE A 89 11.22 2.91 -10.17
N PHE A 90 10.91 1.61 -10.20
CA PHE A 90 11.89 0.53 -10.11
C PHE A 90 12.84 0.51 -11.32
N SER A 91 12.37 0.88 -12.51
CA SER A 91 13.21 0.97 -13.71
C SER A 91 14.19 2.16 -13.65
N CYS A 92 13.85 3.20 -12.88
CA CYS A 92 14.73 4.34 -12.60
C CYS A 92 15.71 4.09 -11.44
N SER A 93 15.63 2.96 -10.73
CA SER A 93 16.46 2.65 -9.55
C SER A 93 17.97 2.45 -9.83
N MET A 94 18.38 2.58 -11.10
CA MET A 94 19.78 2.66 -11.52
C MET A 94 20.29 4.10 -11.68
N GLN A 95 19.66 5.09 -11.05
CA GLN A 95 20.09 6.48 -11.09
C GLN A 95 20.48 6.95 -9.69
N ASN A 96 21.59 7.69 -9.63
CA ASN A 96 22.29 8.13 -8.43
C ASN A 96 21.37 8.62 -7.29
N LEU A 97 21.85 8.49 -6.04
CA LEU A 97 21.13 8.92 -4.83
C LEU A 97 20.59 10.37 -4.93
N ALA A 98 21.30 11.24 -5.64
CA ALA A 98 20.94 12.63 -5.88
C ALA A 98 19.67 12.83 -6.73
N THR A 99 19.29 11.87 -7.56
CA THR A 99 18.05 11.92 -8.37
C THR A 99 16.90 11.15 -7.72
N VAL A 100 17.20 10.15 -6.88
CA VAL A 100 16.19 9.33 -6.20
C VAL A 100 15.53 10.07 -5.04
N ILE A 101 16.28 10.83 -4.23
CA ILE A 101 15.73 11.55 -3.07
C ILE A 101 14.64 12.56 -3.48
N PRO A 102 14.85 13.46 -4.46
CA PRO A 102 13.81 14.43 -4.85
C PRO A 102 12.59 13.76 -5.50
N ALA A 103 12.80 12.63 -6.19
CA ALA A 103 11.71 11.86 -6.79
C ALA A 103 10.84 11.19 -5.72
N MET A 104 11.45 10.63 -4.67
CA MET A 104 10.73 10.05 -3.53
C MET A 104 9.94 11.10 -2.76
N ASP A 105 10.54 12.25 -2.45
CA ASP A 105 9.84 13.36 -1.80
C ASP A 105 8.64 13.86 -2.62
N HIS A 106 8.78 13.89 -3.96
CA HIS A 106 7.67 14.26 -4.84
C HIS A 106 6.54 13.22 -4.82
N ILE A 107 6.86 11.93 -4.85
CA ILE A 107 5.85 10.85 -4.80
C ILE A 107 5.12 10.85 -3.46
N ASP A 108 5.85 10.93 -2.33
CA ASP A 108 5.24 10.98 -1.00
C ASP A 108 4.29 12.18 -0.85
N LYS A 109 4.72 13.35 -1.33
CA LYS A 109 3.90 14.56 -1.34
C LYS A 109 2.61 14.38 -2.15
N GLN A 110 2.70 13.77 -3.33
CA GLN A 110 1.52 13.51 -4.17
C GLN A 110 0.58 12.51 -3.51
N LEU A 111 1.10 11.37 -3.02
CA LEU A 111 0.31 10.34 -2.34
C LEU A 111 -0.39 10.92 -1.09
N THR A 112 0.31 11.73 -0.31
CA THR A 112 -0.24 12.42 0.88
C THR A 112 -1.30 13.45 0.49
N MET A 113 -1.08 14.22 -0.58
CA MET A 113 -2.07 15.18 -1.10
C MET A 113 -3.36 14.47 -1.55
N TYR A 114 -3.25 13.38 -2.31
CA TYR A 114 -4.42 12.59 -2.72
C TYR A 114 -5.14 11.98 -1.52
N ALA A 115 -4.39 11.55 -0.50
CA ALA A 115 -4.97 11.00 0.69
C ALA A 115 -5.73 12.06 1.52
N CYS A 116 -5.28 13.32 1.57
CA CYS A 116 -5.93 14.40 2.31
C CYS A 116 -7.05 15.13 1.54
N ASN A 117 -7.20 14.85 0.24
CA ASN A 117 -8.21 15.52 -0.57
C ASN A 117 -9.62 14.96 -0.27
N LYS A 118 -10.49 15.81 0.28
CA LYS A 118 -11.89 15.48 0.65
C LYS A 118 -12.77 15.02 -0.52
N LYS A 119 -12.33 15.17 -1.77
CA LYS A 119 -13.03 14.64 -2.96
C LYS A 119 -13.04 13.11 -3.03
N TYR A 120 -12.13 12.43 -2.34
CA TYR A 120 -11.99 10.97 -2.35
C TYR A 120 -12.26 10.35 -0.96
N LEU A 121 -12.91 11.09 -0.06
CA LEU A 121 -13.15 10.71 1.33
C LEU A 121 -14.62 10.40 1.59
#